data_AF-A0A2K5QF52-F1
#
_entry.id   AF-A0A2K5QF52-F1
#
_cell.length_a   1.000
_cell.length_b   1.000
_cell.length_c   1.000
_cell.angle_alpha   90.00
_cell.angle_beta   90.00
_cell.angle_gamma   90.00
#
_symmetry.space_group_name_H-M   'P 1'
#
loop_
_entity.id
_entity.type
_entity.pdbx_description
1 polymer ?
#
loop_
_entity_poly.entity_id
_entity_poly.type
_entity_poly.pdbx_seq_one_letter_code
_entity_poly.pdbx_strand_id
1 'polypeptide(L)'
;MNNSLDYLAYPVIVSNHRQSTTFRKKLDFGHYLSHKNRVQIVKPTVDTKPPVAHTHHLLKLSKLQGEQKRINKIEYENKQLCQKIANAHRGPAKVDCWNEYFSKNSRRYIRNTTRYLLSQNE
;
A
#
# COMPACT_ATOMS: atom_id res chain seq x y z
N MET A 1 -4.87 -112.73 23.15
CA MET A 1 -3.76 -111.82 22.82
C MET A 1 -4.02 -111.28 21.43
N ASN A 2 -4.26 -109.98 21.26
CA ASN A 2 -4.13 -109.21 20.02
C ASN A 2 -4.27 -107.73 20.40
N ASN A 3 -3.15 -107.01 20.30
CA ASN A 3 -2.96 -105.66 20.81
C ASN A 3 -3.67 -104.63 19.91
N SER A 4 -4.66 -103.91 20.44
CA SER A 4 -5.16 -102.67 19.82
C SER A 4 -4.16 -101.55 20.14
N LEU A 5 -3.27 -101.26 19.19
CA LEU A 5 -2.42 -100.07 19.26
C LEU A 5 -3.30 -98.85 18.94
N ASP A 6 -3.81 -98.21 19.99
CA ASP A 6 -4.52 -96.94 19.88
C ASP A 6 -3.49 -95.84 19.54
N TYR A 7 -3.36 -95.54 18.24
CA TYR A 7 -2.52 -94.46 17.77
C TYR A 7 -3.14 -93.12 18.19
N LEU A 8 -2.50 -92.46 19.15
CA LEU A 8 -2.84 -91.10 19.57
C LEU A 8 -2.39 -90.11 18.48
N ALA A 9 -3.25 -89.88 17.48
CA ALA A 9 -3.02 -88.88 16.45
C ALA A 9 -3.29 -87.48 17.01
N TYR A 10 -2.23 -86.72 17.28
CA TYR A 10 -2.36 -85.29 17.56
C TYR A 10 -2.75 -84.56 16.28
N PRO A 11 -3.76 -83.67 16.30
CA PRO A 11 -4.14 -82.92 15.10
C PRO A 11 -2.96 -82.05 14.64
N VAL A 12 -2.57 -82.18 13.38
CA VAL A 12 -1.58 -81.30 12.76
C VAL A 12 -2.24 -79.93 12.59
N ILE A 13 -1.87 -78.97 13.44
CA ILE A 13 -2.28 -77.57 13.27
C ILE A 13 -1.43 -76.98 12.14
N VAL A 14 -1.88 -77.18 10.90
CA VAL A 14 -1.34 -76.43 9.76
C VAL A 14 -1.96 -75.04 9.80
N SER A 15 -1.14 -74.00 9.78
CA SER A 15 -1.59 -72.63 9.58
C SER A 15 -2.23 -72.48 8.21
N ASN A 16 -3.54 -72.77 8.12
CA ASN A 16 -4.31 -72.57 6.92
C ASN A 16 -4.26 -71.08 6.56
N HIS A 17 -3.66 -70.72 5.42
CA HIS A 17 -3.60 -69.34 4.95
C HIS A 17 -5.00 -68.69 4.88
N ARG A 18 -6.04 -69.51 4.75
CA ARG A 18 -7.46 -69.12 4.67
C ARG A 18 -8.15 -68.96 6.02
N GLN A 19 -7.56 -69.41 7.11
CA GLN A 19 -8.10 -69.27 8.47
C GLN A 19 -7.41 -68.11 9.19
N SER A 20 -7.67 -66.88 8.73
CA SER A 20 -7.31 -65.70 9.52
C SER A 20 -8.17 -65.70 10.78
N THR A 21 -7.52 -65.90 11.93
CA THR A 21 -8.20 -65.92 13.22
C THR A 21 -8.84 -64.56 13.50
N THR A 22 -9.96 -64.54 14.23
CA THR A 22 -10.63 -63.29 14.65
C THR A 22 -9.66 -62.34 15.36
N PHE A 23 -8.66 -62.88 16.06
CA PHE A 23 -7.59 -62.11 16.69
C PHE A 23 -6.71 -61.37 15.67
N ARG A 24 -6.26 -62.05 14.60
CA ARG A 24 -5.47 -61.43 13.52
C ARG A 24 -6.23 -60.27 12.88
N LYS A 25 -7.51 -60.47 12.57
CA LYS A 25 -8.38 -59.43 12.00
C LYS A 25 -8.52 -58.21 12.91
N LYS A 26 -8.63 -58.41 14.23
CA LYS A 26 -8.68 -57.30 15.21
C LYS A 26 -7.35 -56.53 15.29
N LEU A 27 -6.23 -57.24 15.21
CA LEU A 27 -4.89 -56.64 15.15
C LEU A 27 -4.71 -55.79 13.89
N ASP A 28 -5.06 -56.33 12.72
CA ASP A 28 -4.98 -55.64 11.44
C ASP A 28 -5.87 -54.38 11.43
N PHE A 29 -7.07 -54.46 12.02
CA PHE A 29 -7.97 -53.33 12.16
C PHE A 29 -7.40 -52.24 13.08
N GLY A 30 -6.74 -52.61 14.18
CA GLY A 30 -6.05 -51.67 15.07
C GLY A 30 -4.91 -50.93 14.37
N HIS A 31 -4.09 -51.65 13.59
CA HIS A 31 -3.05 -51.03 12.77
C HIS A 31 -3.62 -50.08 11.72
N TYR A 32 -4.70 -50.49 11.06
CA TYR A 32 -5.40 -49.64 10.09
C TYR A 32 -5.94 -48.35 10.73
N LEU A 33 -6.61 -48.43 11.88
CA LEU A 33 -7.12 -47.25 12.58
C LEU A 33 -5.98 -46.31 13.00
N SER A 34 -4.90 -46.86 13.56
CA SER A 34 -3.73 -46.09 13.96
C SER A 34 -3.09 -45.38 12.77
N HIS A 35 -2.91 -46.08 11.66
CA HIS A 35 -2.39 -45.50 10.42
C HIS A 35 -3.30 -44.37 9.91
N LYS A 36 -4.62 -44.60 9.83
CA LYS A 36 -5.59 -43.61 9.39
C LYS A 36 -5.57 -42.35 10.27
N ASN A 37 -5.50 -42.52 11.59
CA ASN A 37 -5.39 -41.41 12.53
C ASN A 37 -4.10 -40.63 12.32
N ARG A 38 -2.96 -41.31 12.08
CA ARG A 38 -1.69 -40.64 11.76
C ARG A 38 -1.79 -39.82 10.48
N VAL A 39 -2.38 -40.38 9.42
CA VAL A 39 -2.58 -39.65 8.15
C VAL A 39 -3.46 -38.40 8.35
N GLN A 40 -4.50 -38.48 9.19
CA GLN A 40 -5.38 -37.34 9.47
C GLN A 40 -4.73 -36.26 10.35
N ILE A 41 -3.86 -36.65 11.29
CA ILE A 41 -3.22 -35.72 12.25
C ILE A 41 -1.96 -35.07 11.65
N VAL A 42 -1.31 -35.74 10.68
CA VAL A 42 -0.10 -35.20 10.04
C VAL A 42 -0.43 -33.87 9.37
N LYS A 43 0.24 -32.82 9.84
CA LYS A 43 0.23 -31.51 9.17
C LYS A 43 0.90 -31.68 7.80
N PRO A 44 0.39 -31.03 6.74
CA PRO A 44 1.03 -31.08 5.44
C PRO A 44 2.50 -30.64 5.58
N THR A 45 3.41 -31.48 5.10
CA THR A 45 4.86 -31.24 5.15
C THR A 45 5.26 -30.01 4.35
N VAL A 46 4.45 -29.66 3.34
CA VAL A 46 4.68 -28.52 2.47
C VAL A 46 3.83 -27.35 2.98
N ASP A 47 4.49 -26.27 3.38
CA ASP A 47 3.82 -24.99 3.61
C ASP A 47 3.31 -24.46 2.27
N THR A 48 2.00 -24.44 2.08
CA THR A 48 1.34 -23.88 0.88
C THR A 48 0.91 -22.44 1.08
N LYS A 49 1.36 -21.77 2.14
CA LYS A 49 1.00 -20.37 2.39
C LYS A 49 1.62 -19.48 1.31
N PRO A 50 0.88 -18.44 0.87
CA PRO A 50 1.47 -17.44 0.02
C PRO A 50 2.63 -16.74 0.76
N PRO A 51 3.69 -16.34 0.04
CA PRO A 51 4.78 -15.58 0.65
C PRO A 51 4.24 -14.27 1.24
N VAL A 52 4.87 -13.83 2.33
CA VAL A 52 4.49 -12.59 3.02
C VAL A 52 4.59 -11.41 2.06
N ALA A 53 3.47 -10.70 1.87
CA ALA A 53 3.46 -9.50 1.06
C ALA A 53 4.16 -8.36 1.82
N HIS A 54 5.25 -7.86 1.25
CA HIS A 54 5.96 -6.71 1.78
C HIS A 54 5.39 -5.41 1.23
N THR A 55 4.69 -4.64 2.08
CA THR A 55 4.01 -3.39 1.68
C THR A 55 4.96 -2.37 1.03
N HIS A 56 6.22 -2.32 1.43
CA HIS A 56 7.21 -1.38 0.88
C HIS A 56 7.65 -1.70 -0.56
N HIS A 57 7.41 -2.93 -1.05
CA HIS A 57 7.56 -3.26 -2.48
C HIS A 57 6.43 -2.68 -3.31
N LEU A 58 5.20 -2.68 -2.76
CA LEU A 58 4.00 -2.19 -3.43
C LEU A 58 3.90 -0.66 -3.34
N LEU A 59 4.29 -0.08 -2.21
CA LEU A 59 4.08 1.32 -1.88
C LEU A 59 5.37 1.99 -1.40
N LYS A 60 5.85 2.96 -2.17
CA LYS A 60 7.01 3.79 -1.81
C LYS A 60 6.57 5.09 -1.14
N LEU A 61 6.33 5.04 0.18
CA LEU A 61 5.82 6.16 0.97
C LEU A 61 6.66 7.45 0.86
N SER A 62 7.99 7.34 0.81
CA SER A 62 8.89 8.49 0.68
C SER A 62 8.68 9.26 -0.63
N LYS A 63 8.41 8.54 -1.73
CA LYS A 63 8.10 9.15 -3.02
C LYS A 63 6.78 9.92 -2.96
N LEU A 64 5.75 9.30 -2.40
CA LEU A 64 4.43 9.94 -2.24
C LEU A 64 4.51 11.20 -1.38
N GLN A 65 5.25 11.16 -0.27
CA GLN A 65 5.48 12.34 0.56
C GLN A 65 6.23 13.44 -0.19
N GLY A 66 7.22 13.08 -1.02
CA GLY A 66 7.94 14.04 -1.87
C GLY A 66 7.00 14.75 -2.86
N GLU A 67 6.18 13.99 -3.58
CA GLU A 67 5.20 14.55 -4.51
C GLU A 67 4.18 15.44 -3.81
N GLN A 68 3.67 15.02 -2.63
CA GLN A 68 2.73 15.84 -1.86
C GLN A 68 3.35 17.18 -1.45
N LYS A 69 4.62 17.19 -1.00
CA LYS A 69 5.31 18.45 -0.65
C LYS A 69 5.46 19.38 -1.86
N ARG A 70 5.76 18.82 -3.03
CA ARG A 70 5.86 19.57 -4.28
C ARG A 70 4.51 20.16 -4.68
N ILE A 71 3.43 19.37 -4.62
CA ILE A 71 2.06 19.83 -4.90
C ILE A 71 1.68 20.97 -3.94
N ASN A 72 1.89 20.79 -2.64
CA ASN A 72 1.58 21.81 -1.64
C ASN A 72 2.32 23.14 -1.91
N LYS A 73 3.57 23.07 -2.36
CA LYS A 73 4.35 24.25 -2.74
C LYS A 73 3.72 24.96 -3.94
N ILE A 74 3.35 24.22 -4.98
CA ILE A 74 2.70 24.77 -6.18
C ILE A 74 1.34 25.40 -5.82
N GLU A 75 0.53 24.73 -5.01
CA GLU A 75 -0.76 25.25 -4.56
C GLU A 75 -0.62 26.55 -3.77
N TYR A 76 0.37 26.62 -2.87
CA TYR A 76 0.68 27.82 -2.13
C TYR A 76 1.06 28.97 -3.06
N GLU A 77 1.98 28.73 -4.01
CA GLU A 77 2.42 29.73 -5.00
C GLU A 77 1.26 30.18 -5.90
N ASN A 78 0.42 29.27 -6.35
CA ASN A 78 -0.78 29.56 -7.14
C ASN A 78 -1.75 30.46 -6.36
N LYS A 79 -1.96 30.19 -5.07
CA LYS A 79 -2.81 31.04 -4.22
C LYS A 79 -2.24 32.46 -4.11
N GLN A 80 -0.93 32.60 -3.93
CA GLN A 80 -0.27 33.91 -3.90
C GLN A 80 -0.40 34.65 -5.23
N LEU A 81 -0.24 33.95 -6.37
CA LEU A 81 -0.41 34.51 -7.71
C LEU A 81 -1.85 34.97 -7.95
N CYS A 82 -2.84 34.16 -7.61
CA CYS A 82 -4.25 34.53 -7.71
C CYS A 82 -4.57 35.79 -6.90
N GLN A 83 -4.03 35.90 -5.68
CA GLN A 83 -4.20 37.12 -4.87
C GLN A 83 -3.58 38.34 -5.55
N LYS A 84 -2.38 38.22 -6.11
CA LYS A 84 -1.71 39.31 -6.84
C LYS A 84 -2.51 39.75 -8.07
N ILE A 85 -3.03 38.78 -8.84
CA ILE A 85 -3.87 39.05 -10.02
C ILE A 85 -5.17 39.74 -9.60
N ALA A 86 -5.85 39.25 -8.55
CA ALA A 86 -7.07 39.87 -8.04
C ALA A 86 -6.83 41.30 -7.55
N ASN A 87 -5.71 41.54 -6.86
CA ASN A 87 -5.33 42.88 -6.41
C ASN A 87 -5.05 43.82 -7.59
N ALA A 88 -4.33 43.34 -8.61
CA ALA A 88 -4.05 44.11 -9.83
C ALA A 88 -5.34 44.44 -10.61
N HIS A 89 -6.29 43.50 -10.65
CA HIS A 89 -7.59 43.68 -11.29
C HIS A 89 -8.51 44.65 -10.52
N ARG A 90 -8.46 44.64 -9.18
CA ARG A 90 -9.30 45.49 -8.33
C ARG A 90 -8.75 46.92 -8.18
N GLY A 91 -7.44 47.08 -8.20
CA GLY A 91 -6.80 48.40 -8.10
C GLY A 91 -7.05 49.25 -9.35
N PRO A 92 -6.98 50.60 -9.25
CA PRO A 92 -6.87 51.42 -10.45
C PRO A 92 -5.66 50.92 -11.24
N ALA A 93 -5.77 50.79 -12.56
CA ALA A 93 -4.69 50.40 -13.46
C ALA A 93 -3.57 51.47 -13.44
N LYS A 94 -2.85 51.56 -12.33
CA LYS A 94 -1.65 52.37 -12.19
C LYS A 94 -0.56 51.59 -12.91
N VAL A 95 -0.29 52.03 -14.13
CA VAL A 95 0.95 51.65 -14.80
C VAL A 95 2.07 52.40 -14.08
N ASP A 96 3.12 51.71 -13.66
CA ASP A 96 4.30 52.30 -13.01
C ASP A 96 4.96 53.42 -13.86
N CYS A 97 4.57 53.54 -15.14
CA CYS A 97 4.98 54.60 -16.05
C CYS A 97 4.16 55.90 -15.97
N TRP A 98 3.23 56.06 -15.00
CA TRP A 98 2.70 57.39 -14.68
C TRP A 98 3.81 58.23 -14.01
N ASN A 99 4.67 58.71 -14.89
CA ASN A 99 5.93 59.40 -14.63
C ASN A 99 5.70 60.52 -13.62
N GLU A 100 6.30 60.40 -12.44
CA GLU A 100 6.44 61.49 -11.46
C GLU A 100 7.00 62.77 -12.14
N TYR A 101 7.76 62.57 -13.23
CA TYR A 101 8.29 63.58 -14.12
C TYR A 101 7.24 64.54 -14.70
N PHE A 102 6.06 64.05 -15.11
CA PHE A 102 5.00 64.91 -15.66
C PHE A 102 4.46 65.88 -14.59
N SER A 103 4.37 65.43 -13.33
CA SER A 103 3.86 66.25 -12.23
C SER A 103 4.82 67.39 -11.84
N LYS A 104 6.14 67.19 -11.99
CA LYS A 104 7.17 68.19 -11.69
C LYS A 104 7.27 69.25 -12.81
N ASN A 105 7.19 68.83 -14.07
CA ASN A 105 7.20 69.76 -15.20
C ASN A 105 5.93 70.62 -15.28
N SER A 106 4.75 70.05 -15.00
CA SER A 106 3.49 70.82 -14.97
C SER A 106 3.53 71.95 -13.93
N ARG A 107 3.98 71.66 -12.71
CA ARG A 107 4.15 72.68 -11.66
C ARG A 107 5.17 73.76 -12.04
N ARG A 108 6.26 73.38 -12.72
CA ARG A 108 7.26 74.33 -13.24
C ARG A 108 6.68 75.21 -14.34
N TYR A 109 5.91 74.64 -15.26
CA TYR A 109 5.24 75.35 -16.34
C TYR A 109 4.25 76.38 -15.78
N ILE A 110 3.33 75.95 -14.90
CA ILE A 110 2.34 76.82 -14.26
C ILE A 110 3.03 78.00 -13.57
N ARG A 111 4.07 77.74 -12.76
CA ARG A 111 4.82 78.79 -12.06
C ARG A 111 5.46 79.81 -13.02
N ASN A 112 6.01 79.34 -14.13
CA ASN A 112 6.66 80.21 -15.11
C ASN A 112 5.63 81.05 -15.89
N THR A 113 4.50 80.45 -16.27
CA THR A 113 3.39 81.15 -16.94
C THR A 113 2.78 82.21 -16.02
N THR A 114 2.51 81.90 -14.74
CA THR A 114 1.98 82.88 -13.78
C THR A 114 2.93 84.05 -13.57
N ARG A 115 4.24 83.79 -13.47
CA ARG A 115 5.24 84.86 -13.35
C ARG A 115 5.26 85.76 -14.59
N TYR A 116 5.20 85.17 -15.78
CA TYR A 116 5.17 85.93 -17.03
C TYR A 116 3.91 86.81 -17.11
N LEU A 117 2.73 86.26 -16.79
CA LEU A 117 1.48 87.01 -16.80
C LEU A 117 1.48 88.16 -15.79
N LEU A 118 2.02 87.97 -14.59
CA LEU A 118 2.15 89.05 -13.60
C LEU A 118 3.10 90.16 -14.08
N SER A 119 4.20 89.80 -14.75
CA SER A 119 5.15 90.75 -15.35
C SER A 119 4.59 91.54 -16.55
N GLN A 120 3.46 91.13 -17.14
CA GLN A 120 2.78 91.87 -18.21
C GLN A 120 1.69 92.83 -17.66
N ASN A 121 1.42 92.80 -16.35
CA ASN A 121 0.42 93.65 -15.69
C ASN A 121 1.06 94.73 -14.78
N GLU A 122 2.39 94.83 -14.78
CA GLU A 122 3.17 96.00 -14.32
C GLU A 122 3.52 96.89 -15.51
#